data_AF-A0A7V3KMN4-F1
#
_entry.id   AF-A0A7V3KMN4-F1
#
_cell.length_a   1.000
_cell.length_b   1.000
_cell.length_c   1.000
_cell.angle_alpha   90.00
_cell.angle_beta   90.00
_cell.angle_gamma   90.00
#
_symmetry.space_group_name_H-M   'P 1'
#
loop_
_entity.id
_entity.type
_entity.pdbx_description
1 polymer ?
#
loop_
_entity_poly.entity_id
_entity_poly.type
_entity_poly.pdbx_seq_one_letter_code
_entity_poly.pdbx_strand_id
1 'polypeptide(L)' 'WGIGNVGPMLIPGGISGPSHSDGICLNSSVWLDGVQILDKGVFIEPKLKELAKKLGK' A
#
# COMPACT_ATOMS: atom_id res chain seq x y z
N TRP A 1 -1.29 5.58 -2.29
CA TRP A 1 -1.55 6.64 -1.30
C TRP A 1 -2.71 7.46 -1.82
N GLY A 2 -3.48 8.12 -0.96
CA GLY A 2 -4.65 8.89 -1.40
C GLY A 2 -4.75 10.23 -0.68
N ILE A 3 -5.40 11.19 -1.32
CA ILE A 3 -5.67 12.54 -0.77
C ILE A 3 -7.15 12.88 -0.98
N GLY A 4 -7.75 13.57 -0.01
CA GLY A 4 -9.12 14.06 -0.09
C GLY A 4 -10.03 13.38 0.93
N ASN A 5 -11.23 12.98 0.49
CA ASN A 5 -12.23 12.32 1.32
C ASN A 5 -11.72 10.98 1.89
N VAL A 6 -11.89 10.76 3.20
CA VAL A 6 -11.56 9.51 3.90
C VAL A 6 -12.80 8.99 4.61
N GLY A 7 -13.23 7.77 4.27
CA GLY A 7 -14.40 7.14 4.86
C GLY A 7 -14.22 6.71 6.33
N PRO A 8 -15.31 6.58 7.10
CA PRO A 8 -15.27 6.26 8.53
C PRO A 8 -14.72 4.87 8.86
N MET A 9 -14.59 3.98 7.87
CA MET A 9 -13.96 2.66 8.04
C MET A 9 -12.45 2.74 8.29
N LEU A 10 -11.79 3.82 7.85
CA LEU A 10 -10.34 4.01 7.96
C LEU A 10 -9.98 4.93 9.13
N ILE A 11 -10.88 5.83 9.51
CA ILE A 11 -10.71 6.75 10.64
C ILE A 11 -12.06 7.01 11.31
N PRO A 12 -12.18 6.91 12.64
CA PRO A 12 -13.44 7.21 13.32
C PRO A 12 -13.99 8.58 12.93
N GLY A 13 -15.25 8.64 12.50
CA GLY A 13 -15.91 9.87 12.05
C GLY A 13 -15.59 10.32 10.62
N GLY A 14 -14.59 9.72 9.96
CA GLY A 14 -14.18 10.09 8.60
C GLY A 14 -13.53 11.47 8.51
N ILE A 15 -13.03 11.79 7.31
CA ILE A 15 -12.55 13.13 6.95
C ILE A 15 -13.28 13.53 5.67
N SER A 16 -14.12 14.56 5.76
CA SER A 16 -14.86 15.05 4.59
C SER A 16 -13.91 15.76 3.63
N GLY A 17 -14.06 15.45 2.34
CA GLY A 17 -13.41 16.14 1.23
C GLY A 17 -14.32 16.17 0.01
N PRO A 18 -14.22 17.18 -0.88
CA PRO A 18 -15.08 17.32 -2.06
C PRO A 18 -14.80 16.25 -3.13
N SER A 19 -13.65 15.58 -3.07
CA SER A 19 -13.26 14.50 -3.97
C SER A 19 -12.25 13.57 -3.28
N HIS A 20 -11.90 12.47 -3.93
CA HIS A 20 -10.85 11.54 -3.55
C HIS A 20 -9.94 11.27 -4.75
N SER A 21 -8.64 11.16 -4.53
CA SER A 21 -7.68 10.82 -5.59
C SER A 21 -6.58 9.91 -5.07
N ASP A 22 -6.32 8.85 -5.83
CA ASP A 22 -5.29 7.87 -5.54
C ASP A 22 -4.04 8.08 -6.40
N GLY A 23 -2.88 7.94 -5.77
CA GLY A 23 -1.57 7.95 -6.39
C GLY A 23 -0.85 6.62 -6.20
N ILE A 24 -0.20 6.17 -7.29
CA ILE A 24 0.65 4.98 -7.31
C ILE A 24 2.12 5.44 -7.35
N CYS A 25 2.94 4.86 -6.47
CA CYS A 25 4.39 5.04 -6.49
C CYS A 25 5.05 3.77 -7.04
N LEU A 26 5.55 3.84 -8.28
CA LEU A 26 6.27 2.74 -8.91
C LEU A 26 7.62 2.52 -8.24
N ASN A 27 8.08 1.26 -8.22
CA ASN A 27 9.38 0.86 -7.69
C ASN A 27 9.64 1.39 -6.27
N SER A 28 8.60 1.47 -5.44
CA SER A 28 8.73 1.85 -4.04
C SER A 28 9.33 0.72 -3.21
N SER A 29 10.01 1.09 -2.13
CA SER A 29 10.34 0.17 -1.04
C SER A 29 9.36 0.44 0.11
N VAL A 30 8.84 -0.62 0.73
CA VAL A 30 7.77 -0.53 1.75
C VAL A 30 8.19 -1.31 2.99
N TRP A 31 8.01 -0.66 4.15
CA TRP A 31 8.24 -1.22 5.47
C TRP A 31 6.93 -1.24 6.26
N LEU A 32 6.68 -2.34 6.97
CA LEU A 32 5.61 -2.45 7.97
C LEU A 32 6.27 -2.80 9.30
N ASP A 33 5.98 -2.02 10.34
CA ASP A 33 6.51 -2.23 11.70
C ASP A 33 8.05 -2.36 11.75
N GLY A 34 8.75 -1.58 10.91
CA GLY A 34 10.21 -1.61 10.79
C GLY A 34 10.77 -2.76 9.95
N VAL A 35 9.93 -3.68 9.48
CA VAL A 35 10.32 -4.79 8.61
C VAL A 35 10.07 -4.44 7.14
N GLN A 36 11.09 -4.53 6.31
CA GLN A 36 10.95 -4.30 4.88
C GLN A 36 10.25 -5.49 4.21
N ILE A 37 9.15 -5.22 3.49
CA ILE A 37 8.37 -6.26 2.80
C ILE A 37 8.46 -6.17 1.28
N LEU A 38 8.73 -4.98 0.75
CA LEU A 38 8.90 -4.67 -0.66
C LEU A 38 10.19 -3.86 -0.83
N ASP A 39 11.03 -4.23 -1.77
CA ASP A 39 12.20 -3.43 -2.16
C ASP A 39 12.13 -3.11 -3.65
N LYS A 40 12.11 -1.81 -3.99
CA LYS A 40 12.10 -1.32 -5.37
C LYS A 40 11.03 -1.99 -6.26
N GLY A 41 9.85 -2.22 -5.71
CA GLY A 41 8.73 -2.88 -6.42
C GLY A 41 8.75 -4.41 -6.42
N VAL A 42 9.72 -5.05 -5.74
CA VAL A 42 9.85 -6.51 -5.65
C VAL A 42 9.56 -6.98 -4.22
N PHE A 43 8.70 -7.98 -4.05
CA PHE A 43 8.42 -8.55 -2.73
C PHE A 43 9.62 -9.35 -2.21
N ILE A 44 10.09 -9.02 -1.00
CA ILE A 44 11.24 -9.67 -0.37
C ILE A 44 10.88 -10.52 0.85
N GLU A 45 9.75 -10.24 1.52
CA GLU A 45 9.26 -11.05 2.62
C GLU A 45 8.94 -12.48 2.11
N PRO A 46 9.40 -13.54 2.79
CA PRO A 46 9.33 -14.91 2.27
C PRO A 46 7.95 -15.35 1.74
N LYS A 47 6.88 -15.10 2.52
CA LYS A 47 5.52 -15.52 2.14
C LYS A 47 4.99 -14.68 0.99
N LEU A 48 5.15 -13.36 1.04
CA LEU A 48 4.71 -12.47 -0.04
C LEU A 48 5.45 -12.75 -1.35
N LYS A 49 6.76 -13.04 -1.27
CA LYS A 49 7.57 -13.43 -2.43
C LYS A 49 7.09 -14.74 -3.05
N GLU A 50 6.73 -15.74 -2.24
CA GLU A 50 6.17 -17.00 -2.75
C GLU A 50 4.82 -16.78 -3.44
N LEU A 51 3.95 -15.95 -2.85
CA LEU A 51 2.66 -15.60 -3.44
C LEU A 51 2.82 -14.82 -4.75
N ALA A 52 3.76 -13.86 -4.81
CA ALA A 52 4.06 -13.08 -6.01
C ALA A 52 4.49 -13.99 -7.18
N LYS A 53 5.34 -14.99 -6.92
CA LYS A 53 5.75 -15.99 -7.93
C LYS A 53 4.57 -16.75 -8.52
N LYS A 54 3.57 -17.11 -7.71
CA LYS A 54 2.35 -17.78 -8.18
C LYS A 54 1.51 -16.89 -9.11
N LEU A 55 1.71 -15.57 -9.04
CA LEU A 55 1.04 -14.57 -9.88
C LEU A 55 1.92 -14.08 -11.05
N GLY A 56 3.07 -14.72 -11.31
CA GLY A 56 3.97 -14.35 -12.40
C GLY A 56 4.84 -13.12 -12.14
N LYS A 57 5.09 -12.80 -10.87
CA LYS A 57 5.97 -11.71 -10.43
C LYS A 57 7.19 -12.19 -9.65
#